data_AF-A0A1M7QMN5-F1
#
_entry.id   AF-A0A1M7QMN5-F1
#
_cell.length_a   1.000
_cell.length_b   1.000
_cell.length_c   1.000
_cell.angle_alpha   90.00
_cell.angle_beta   90.00
_cell.angle_gamma   90.00
#
_symmetry.space_group_name_H-M   'P 1'
#
loop_
_entity.id
_entity.type
_entity.pdbx_description
1 polymer ?
#
loop_
_entity_poly.entity_id
_entity_poly.type
_entity_poly.pdbx_seq_one_letter_code
_entity_poly.pdbx_strand_id
1 'polypeptide(L)'
;MIEETIELRLDESGLAVDLPAPAHPNDRVEGVPYRPVQFRDDDLPSALERAAAWLRQTETWLSEPVDVIAIHLDYDDDEGAPYYEVKLLCNEEDLAGAPLAVRKRADKHPGR
;
A
#
# COMPACT_ATOMS: atom_id res chain seq x y z
N MET A 1 6.04 33.37 -4.81
CA MET A 1 5.41 32.34 -3.96
C MET A 1 6.57 31.67 -3.25
N ILE A 2 6.66 31.77 -1.92
CA ILE A 2 7.65 30.97 -1.18
C ILE A 2 7.04 29.59 -1.03
N GLU A 3 7.58 28.62 -1.76
CA GLU A 3 7.27 27.21 -1.49
C GLU A 3 7.87 26.88 -0.13
N GLU A 4 7.02 26.78 0.88
CA GLU A 4 7.43 26.34 2.20
C GLU A 4 7.52 24.81 2.15
N THR A 5 8.71 24.30 1.82
CA THR A 5 8.98 22.86 1.83
C THR A 5 8.89 22.38 3.27
N ILE A 6 7.80 21.71 3.63
CA ILE A 6 7.64 21.09 4.95
C ILE A 6 8.63 19.91 5.01
N GLU A 7 9.79 20.12 5.65
CA GLU A 7 10.73 19.04 5.92
C GLU A 7 10.15 18.10 6.97
N LEU A 8 9.71 16.93 6.53
CA LEU A 8 9.29 15.84 7.40
C LEU A 8 10.49 15.32 8.21
N ARG A 9 10.48 15.59 9.51
CA ARG A 9 11.44 15.03 10.47
C ARG A 9 10.93 13.70 11.00
N LEU A 10 11.58 12.62 10.57
CA LEU A 10 11.24 11.26 10.96
C LEU A 10 12.33 10.64 11.86
N ASP A 11 11.94 9.73 12.74
CA ASP A 11 12.84 8.89 13.53
C ASP A 11 13.35 7.67 12.72
N GLU A 12 14.15 6.82 13.35
CA GLU A 12 14.73 5.62 12.70
C GLU A 12 13.68 4.59 12.25
N SER A 13 12.44 4.70 12.75
CA SER A 13 11.30 3.86 12.35
C SER A 13 10.43 4.52 11.27
N GLY A 14 10.79 5.73 10.82
CA GLY A 14 10.01 6.49 9.85
C GLY A 14 8.80 7.22 10.45
N LEU A 15 8.71 7.37 11.78
CA LEU A 15 7.63 8.09 12.46
C LEU A 15 8.01 9.55 12.67
N ALA A 16 7.02 10.46 12.65
CA ALA A 16 7.27 11.86 13.00
C ALA A 16 7.87 11.97 14.40
N VAL A 17 8.93 12.76 14.56
CA VAL A 17 9.66 12.90 15.83
C VAL A 17 8.80 13.40 17.00
N ASP A 18 7.72 14.14 16.68
CA ASP A 18 6.77 14.68 17.65
C ASP A 18 5.50 13.81 17.78
N LEU A 19 5.48 12.60 17.18
CA LEU A 19 4.35 11.68 17.27
C LEU A 19 4.21 11.18 18.72
N PRO A 20 3.06 11.38 19.38
CA PRO A 20 2.84 10.88 20.74
C PRO A 20 2.94 9.36 20.79
N ALA A 21 3.81 8.85 21.67
CA ALA A 21 3.90 7.42 21.93
C ALA A 21 2.67 6.94 22.74
N PRO A 22 2.17 5.72 22.49
CA PRO A 22 1.16 5.10 23.35
C PRO A 22 1.63 5.03 24.81
N ALA A 23 0.77 5.43 25.75
CA ALA A 23 1.14 5.54 27.16
C ALA A 23 1.18 4.19 27.90
N HIS A 24 0.56 3.14 27.33
CA HIS A 24 0.44 1.85 27.96
C HIS A 24 1.55 0.89 27.46
N PRO A 25 2.21 0.12 28.35
CA PRO A 25 3.44 -0.62 28.02
C PRO A 25 3.26 -1.79 27.05
N ASN A 26 2.03 -2.22 26.77
CA ASN A 26 1.75 -3.25 25.77
C ASN A 26 1.40 -2.66 24.40
N ASP A 27 1.26 -1.35 24.31
CA ASP A 27 0.82 -0.66 23.11
C ASP A 27 2.07 -0.19 22.38
N ARG A 28 2.10 -0.37 21.06
CA ARG A 28 3.21 0.12 20.24
C ARG A 28 2.72 0.62 18.91
N VAL A 29 3.47 1.56 18.34
CA VAL A 29 3.34 1.93 16.94
C VAL A 29 4.12 0.89 16.15
N GLU A 30 3.42 -0.02 15.48
CA GLU A 30 4.05 -0.99 14.58
C GLU A 30 4.38 -0.29 13.26
N GLY A 31 5.62 -0.46 12.77
CA GLY A 31 5.98 -0.09 11.41
C GLY A 31 5.43 -1.15 10.48
N VAL A 32 4.24 -0.95 9.92
CA VAL A 32 3.72 -1.89 8.91
C VAL A 32 4.40 -1.55 7.59
N PRO A 33 5.25 -2.44 7.03
CA PRO A 33 5.78 -2.22 5.70
C PRO A 33 4.61 -2.28 4.71
N TYR A 34 4.37 -1.18 4.00
CA TYR A 34 3.42 -1.11 2.92
C TYR A 34 4.16 -0.94 1.59
N ARG A 35 3.68 -1.62 0.55
CA ARG A 35 4.19 -1.41 -0.82
C ARG A 35 3.13 -0.66 -1.62
N PRO A 36 3.44 0.55 -2.12
CA PRO A 36 2.49 1.30 -2.93
C PRO A 36 2.36 0.69 -4.32
N VAL A 37 1.12 0.59 -4.81
CA VAL A 37 0.78 0.26 -6.20
C VAL A 37 0.11 1.46 -6.83
N GLN A 38 0.68 1.98 -7.92
CA GLN A 38 0.34 3.28 -8.49
C GLN A 38 -0.39 3.15 -9.84
N PHE A 39 -1.46 3.93 -10.01
CA PHE A 39 -2.20 4.09 -11.26
C PHE A 39 -2.33 5.58 -11.57
N ARG A 40 -1.78 6.01 -12.71
CA ARG A 40 -1.78 7.41 -13.16
C ARG A 40 -2.58 7.56 -14.45
N ASP A 41 -3.36 8.63 -14.56
CA ASP A 41 -4.16 8.95 -15.74
C ASP A 41 -4.58 10.42 -15.73
N ASP A 42 -4.92 10.98 -16.89
CA ASP A 42 -5.58 12.30 -16.97
C ASP A 42 -7.06 12.21 -16.61
N ASP A 43 -7.64 11.00 -16.63
CA ASP A 43 -9.02 10.72 -16.23
C ASP A 43 -9.07 9.84 -14.96
N LEU A 44 -9.51 10.44 -13.84
CA LEU A 44 -9.60 9.76 -12.54
C LEU A 44 -10.44 8.46 -12.59
N PRO A 45 -11.65 8.43 -13.19
CA PRO A 45 -12.40 7.19 -13.36
C PRO A 45 -11.59 6.08 -14.06
N SER A 46 -10.87 6.40 -15.13
CA SER A 46 -10.02 5.43 -15.84
C SER A 46 -8.90 4.87 -14.96
N ALA A 47 -8.27 5.70 -14.12
CA ALA A 47 -7.29 5.23 -13.14
C ALA A 47 -7.92 4.28 -12.10
N LEU A 48 -9.11 4.63 -11.59
CA LEU A 48 -9.86 3.82 -10.62
C LEU A 48 -10.33 2.48 -11.20
N GLU A 49 -10.76 2.46 -12.46
CA GLU A 49 -11.15 1.22 -13.15
C GLU A 49 -9.97 0.24 -13.25
N ARG A 50 -8.78 0.75 -13.58
CA ARG A 50 -7.56 -0.07 -13.61
C ARG A 50 -7.14 -0.55 -12.24
N ALA A 51 -7.22 0.32 -11.22
CA ALA A 51 -6.93 -0.06 -9.83
C ALA A 51 -7.86 -1.19 -9.36
N ALA A 52 -9.17 -1.07 -9.64
CA ALA A 52 -10.14 -2.10 -9.30
C ALA A 52 -9.94 -3.41 -10.10
N ALA A 53 -9.57 -3.31 -11.38
CA ALA A 53 -9.26 -4.47 -12.20
C ALA A 53 -8.02 -5.22 -11.69
N TRP A 54 -7.00 -4.48 -11.25
CA TRP A 54 -5.80 -5.04 -10.65
C TRP A 54 -6.11 -5.75 -9.32
N LEU A 55 -6.86 -5.12 -8.41
CA LEU A 55 -7.26 -5.74 -7.14
C LEU A 55 -7.93 -7.10 -7.36
N ARG A 56 -8.90 -7.19 -8.27
CA ARG A 56 -9.58 -8.46 -8.59
C ARG A 56 -8.61 -9.55 -9.09
N GLN A 57 -7.64 -9.16 -9.92
CA GLN A 57 -6.63 -10.10 -10.43
C GLN A 57 -5.71 -10.57 -9.30
N THR A 58 -5.29 -9.66 -8.43
CA THR A 58 -4.43 -9.96 -7.28
C THR A 58 -5.13 -10.86 -6.27
N GLU A 59 -6.39 -10.58 -5.92
CA GLU A 59 -7.19 -11.43 -5.02
C GLU A 59 -7.39 -12.83 -5.62
N THR A 60 -7.60 -12.92 -6.94
CA THR A 60 -7.69 -14.21 -7.64
C THR A 60 -6.36 -14.97 -7.55
N TRP A 61 -5.24 -14.27 -7.72
CA TRP A 61 -3.90 -14.87 -7.64
C TRP A 61 -3.54 -15.32 -6.21
N LEU A 62 -3.85 -14.51 -5.19
CA LEU A 62 -3.64 -14.86 -3.78
C LEU A 62 -4.60 -15.95 -3.30
N SER A 63 -5.79 -16.04 -3.92
CA SER A 63 -6.94 -16.81 -3.45
C SER A 63 -7.48 -16.33 -2.09
N GLU A 64 -7.28 -15.06 -1.78
CA GLU A 64 -7.82 -14.36 -0.62
C GLU A 64 -7.88 -12.84 -0.89
N PRO A 65 -8.64 -12.06 -0.10
CA PRO A 65 -8.67 -10.61 -0.21
C PRO A 65 -7.29 -9.99 0.01
N VAL A 66 -6.96 -8.94 -0.73
CA VAL A 66 -5.75 -8.13 -0.50
C VAL A 66 -5.99 -7.21 0.70
N ASP A 67 -5.04 -7.16 1.62
CA ASP A 67 -5.02 -6.22 2.74
C ASP A 67 -4.59 -4.82 2.25
N VAL A 68 -5.59 -4.03 1.86
CA VAL A 68 -5.43 -2.62 1.50
C VAL A 68 -5.56 -1.77 2.75
N ILE A 69 -4.45 -1.16 3.17
CA ILE A 69 -4.34 -0.32 4.36
C ILE A 69 -4.87 1.07 4.09
N ALA A 70 -4.55 1.65 2.93
CA ALA A 70 -4.98 2.98 2.53
C ALA A 70 -5.08 3.13 1.01
N ILE A 71 -5.91 4.08 0.58
CA ILE A 71 -5.99 4.55 -0.80
C ILE A 71 -5.71 6.05 -0.78
N HIS A 72 -4.67 6.47 -1.50
CA HIS A 72 -4.35 7.88 -1.69
C HIS A 72 -4.79 8.29 -3.10
N LEU A 73 -5.57 9.38 -3.16
CA LEU A 73 -5.94 10.07 -4.39
C LEU A 73 -5.22 11.42 -4.38
N ASP A 74 -4.41 11.64 -5.39
CA ASP A 74 -3.61 12.85 -5.55
C ASP A 74 -3.75 13.39 -6.97
N TYR A 75 -3.28 14.61 -7.18
CA TYR A 75 -3.15 15.19 -8.51
C TYR A 75 -1.78 15.85 -8.70
N ASP A 76 -1.30 15.84 -9.93
CA ASP A 76 -0.02 16.40 -10.35
C ASP A 76 -0.30 17.43 -11.46
N ASP A 77 -0.04 18.71 -11.20
CA ASP A 77 -0.27 19.81 -12.14
C ASP A 77 0.97 20.19 -12.96
N ASP A 78 2.05 19.41 -12.87
CA ASP A 78 3.25 19.60 -13.68
C ASP A 78 2.99 19.35 -15.17
N GLU A 79 3.61 20.18 -16.02
CA GLU A 79 3.44 20.10 -17.47
C GLU A 79 3.95 18.77 -18.03
N GLY A 80 3.05 17.98 -18.62
CA GLY A 80 3.36 16.70 -19.25
C GLY A 80 3.28 15.49 -18.30
N ALA A 81 2.91 15.68 -17.02
CA ALA A 81 2.56 14.60 -16.11
C ALA A 81 1.07 14.21 -16.23
N PRO A 82 0.69 12.94 -16.00
CA PRO A 82 -0.71 12.57 -15.89
C PRO A 82 -1.36 13.23 -14.67
N TYR A 83 -2.52 13.86 -14.85
CA TYR A 83 -3.09 14.74 -13.84
C TYR A 83 -3.52 14.04 -12.54
N TYR A 84 -4.02 12.80 -12.60
CA TYR A 84 -4.49 12.07 -11.42
C TYR A 84 -3.58 10.90 -11.07
N GLU A 85 -3.46 10.67 -9.76
CA GLU A 85 -2.74 9.54 -9.21
C GLU A 85 -3.56 8.79 -8.14
N VAL A 86 -3.69 7.47 -8.33
CA VAL A 86 -4.27 6.54 -7.36
C VAL A 86 -3.15 5.65 -6.82
N LYS A 87 -2.84 5.72 -5.51
CA LYS A 87 -1.92 4.81 -4.82
C LYS A 87 -2.68 3.90 -3.88
N LEU A 88 -2.56 2.59 -4.06
CA LEU A 88 -3.00 1.58 -3.11
C LEU A 88 -1.83 1.23 -2.19
N LEU A 89 -1.99 1.41 -0.88
CA LEU A 89 -1.02 0.98 0.12
C LEU A 89 -1.46 -0.39 0.61
N CYS A 90 -0.83 -1.44 0.08
CA CYS A 90 -1.13 -2.82 0.51
C CYS A 90 -0.10 -3.28 1.53
N ASN A 91 -0.51 -4.18 2.43
CA ASN A 91 0.39 -4.89 3.31
C ASN A 91 1.49 -5.61 2.49
N GLU A 92 2.75 -5.48 2.91
CA GLU A 92 3.88 -6.03 2.15
C GLU A 92 3.80 -7.56 2.02
N GLU A 93 3.26 -8.28 3.02
CA GLU A 93 3.18 -9.74 2.99
C GLU A 93 2.38 -10.26 1.80
N ASP A 94 1.25 -9.61 1.47
CA ASP A 94 0.40 -9.97 0.34
C ASP A 94 1.11 -9.76 -1.00
N LEU A 95 1.99 -8.77 -1.07
CA LEU A 95 2.75 -8.44 -2.28
C LEU A 95 4.08 -9.20 -2.38
N ALA A 96 4.60 -9.72 -1.25
CA ALA A 96 5.85 -10.48 -1.19
C ALA A 96 5.73 -11.92 -1.72
N GLY A 97 4.50 -12.42 -1.91
CA GLY A 97 4.22 -13.51 -2.82
C GLY A 97 4.79 -14.87 -2.41
N ALA A 98 3.97 -15.67 -1.74
CA ALA A 98 3.60 -16.94 -2.35
C ALA A 98 2.08 -17.05 -2.23
N PRO A 99 1.35 -17.50 -3.27
CA PRO A 99 -0.09 -17.71 -3.14
C PRO A 99 -0.32 -18.59 -1.91
N LEU A 100 -1.05 -18.10 -0.89
CA LEU A 100 -1.28 -18.91 0.32
C LEU A 100 -2.03 -20.19 -0.05
N ALA A 101 -2.78 -20.21 -1.16
CA ALA A 101 -3.33 -21.43 -1.76
C ALA A 101 -2.26 -22.49 -2.13
N VAL A 102 -1.08 -22.08 -2.60
CA VAL A 102 0.05 -22.99 -2.90
C VAL A 102 0.71 -23.47 -1.61
N ARG A 103 0.86 -22.60 -0.59
CA ARG A 103 1.35 -23.00 0.75
C ARG A 103 0.40 -23.97 1.47
N LYS A 104 -0.91 -23.72 1.47
CA LYS A 104 -1.94 -24.62 2.05
C LYS A 104 -2.01 -25.98 1.37
N ARG A 105 -1.72 -26.06 0.06
CA ARG A 105 -1.63 -27.35 -0.67
C ARG A 105 -0.35 -28.11 -0.36
N ALA A 106 0.78 -27.41 -0.15
CA ALA A 106 2.03 -28.03 0.29
C ALA A 106 1.93 -28.55 1.74
N ASP A 107 1.33 -27.78 2.65
CA ASP A 107 1.13 -28.18 4.06
C ASP A 107 0.14 -29.33 4.25
N LYS A 108 -0.84 -29.48 3.35
CA LYS A 108 -1.77 -30.62 3.36
C LYS A 108 -1.23 -31.88 2.68
N HIS A 109 0.00 -31.86 2.17
CA HIS A 109 0.65 -33.02 1.58
C HIS A 109 2.05 -33.29 2.15
N PRO A 110 2.19 -33.49 3.48
CA PRO A 110 3.44 -34.03 4.02
C PRO A 110 3.42 -35.55 3.80
N GLY A 111 3.97 -36.00 2.67
CA GLY A 111 4.42 -37.38 2.50
C GLY A 111 3.37 -38.46 2.23
N ARG A 112 3.65 -39.23 1.19
CA ARG A 112 3.36 -40.66 1.12
C ARG A 112 4.00 -41.41 2.29
#